data_AF-T0RVL2-F1
#
_entry.id   AF-T0RVL2-F1
#
_cell.length_a   1.000
_cell.length_b   1.000
_cell.length_c   1.000
_cell.angle_alpha   90.00
_cell.angle_beta   90.00
_cell.angle_gamma   90.00
#
_symmetry.space_group_name_H-M   'P 1'
#
loop_
_entity.id
_entity.type
_entity.pdbx_description
1 polymer ?
#
loop_
_entity_poly.entity_id
_entity_poly.type
_entity_poly.pdbx_seq_one_letter_code
_entity_poly.pdbx_strand_id
1 'polypeptide(L)'
;MNYSKILDEFPLDYFVPLTNNENLEGRLTINKLGDSFSVEIDIVLKESKKIWRHVDILYNRESKEDAIDQGVSRLSKYLSVFKH
;
A
#
# COMPACT_ATOMS: atom_id res chain seq x y z
N MET A 1 7.84 -33.34 -6.44
CA MET A 1 7.65 -32.15 -5.58
C MET A 1 7.30 -30.99 -6.50
N ASN A 2 6.01 -30.74 -6.71
CA ASN A 2 5.55 -29.62 -7.54
C ASN A 2 5.30 -28.44 -6.61
N TYR A 3 6.17 -27.44 -6.67
CA TYR A 3 5.93 -26.15 -6.06
C TYR A 3 4.78 -25.51 -6.82
N SER A 4 3.60 -25.43 -6.18
CA SER A 4 2.54 -24.54 -6.60
C SER A 4 3.13 -23.14 -6.64
N LYS A 5 3.41 -22.65 -7.86
CA LYS A 5 3.72 -21.25 -8.11
C LYS A 5 2.51 -20.49 -7.56
N ILE A 6 2.63 -19.90 -6.38
CA ILE A 6 1.59 -19.02 -5.83
C ILE A 6 1.53 -17.88 -6.83
N LEU A 7 0.56 -17.95 -7.74
CA LEU A 7 0.18 -16.79 -8.54
C LEU A 7 -0.23 -15.76 -7.48
N ASP A 8 0.53 -14.67 -7.36
CA ASP A 8 0.09 -13.53 -6.57
C ASP A 8 -1.32 -13.16 -7.08
N GLU A 9 -2.37 -13.51 -6.32
CA GLU A 9 -3.74 -13.14 -6.64
C GLU A 9 -3.91 -11.68 -6.23
N PHE A 10 -3.82 -10.79 -7.21
CA PHE A 10 -4.09 -9.37 -7.01
C PHE A 10 -5.60 -9.15 -6.81
N PRO A 11 -6.01 -8.19 -5.97
CA PRO A 11 -5.17 -7.22 -5.26
C PRO A 11 -4.45 -7.79 -4.02
N LEU A 12 -3.29 -7.22 -3.71
CA LEU A 12 -2.52 -7.54 -2.49
C LEU A 12 -2.50 -6.33 -1.55
N ASP A 13 -2.96 -6.54 -0.32
CA ASP A 13 -2.92 -5.51 0.72
C ASP A 13 -1.68 -5.66 1.61
N TYR A 14 -0.91 -4.57 1.73
CA TYR A 14 0.18 -4.44 2.68
C TYR A 14 -0.17 -3.37 3.71
N PHE A 15 -0.05 -3.72 4.99
CA PHE A 15 -0.30 -2.80 6.09
C PHE A 15 1.01 -2.27 6.68
N VAL A 16 1.11 -0.95 6.80
CA VAL A 16 2.29 -0.25 7.29
C VAL A 16 1.98 0.41 8.63
N PRO A 17 2.62 0.00 9.75
CA PRO A 17 2.35 0.59 11.05
C PRO A 17 2.76 2.07 11.07
N LEU A 18 1.88 2.94 11.58
CA LEU A 18 2.18 4.35 11.76
C LEU A 18 2.74 4.57 13.17
N THR A 19 3.95 5.13 13.28
CA THR A 19 4.61 5.35 14.58
C THR A 19 3.94 6.43 15.44
N ASN A 20 3.12 7.28 14.82
CA ASN A 20 2.52 8.44 15.49
C ASN A 20 1.09 8.18 16.00
N ASN A 21 0.47 7.04 15.66
CA ASN A 21 -0.91 6.73 16.05
C ASN A 21 -1.15 5.21 16.05
N GLU A 22 -1.47 4.63 17.21
CA GLU A 22 -1.66 3.20 17.39
C GLU A 22 -2.95 2.63 16.77
N ASN A 23 -3.94 3.50 16.53
CA ASN A 23 -5.25 3.14 16.00
C ASN A 23 -5.34 3.26 14.47
N LEU A 24 -4.32 3.85 13.84
CA LEU A 24 -4.23 4.02 12.40
C LEU A 24 -3.05 3.22 11.84
N GLU A 25 -3.24 2.69 10.64
CA GLU A 25 -2.17 2.09 9.86
C GLU A 25 -2.27 2.55 8.40
N GLY A 26 -1.13 2.61 7.72
CA GLY A 26 -1.12 2.74 6.27
C GLY A 26 -1.59 1.45 5.62
N ARG A 27 -2.29 1.55 4.49
CA ARG A 27 -2.63 0.44 3.61
C ARG A 27 -2.08 0.75 2.22
N LEU A 28 -1.35 -0.20 1.65
CA LEU A 28 -0.91 -0.21 0.27
C LEU A 28 -1.63 -1.36 -0.44
N THR A 29 -2.57 -1.03 -1.33
CA THR A 29 -3.28 -2.03 -2.13
C THR A 29 -2.62 -2.09 -3.51
N ILE A 30 -1.85 -3.14 -3.74
CA ILE A 30 -1.19 -3.39 -5.02
C ILE A 30 -2.17 -4.08 -5.95
N ASN A 31 -2.36 -3.50 -7.13
CA ASN A 31 -3.15 -4.06 -8.20
C ASN A 31 -2.24 -4.37 -9.38
N LYS A 32 -2.58 -5.41 -10.14
CA LYS A 32 -1.93 -5.72 -11.41
C LYS A 32 -2.84 -5.33 -12.56
N LEU A 33 -2.32 -4.50 -13.47
CA LEU A 33 -3.01 -4.04 -14.66
C LEU A 33 -2.17 -4.42 -15.88
N GLY A 34 -2.49 -5.56 -16.50
CA GLY A 34 -1.70 -6.13 -17.60
C GLY A 34 -0.27 -6.45 -17.15
N ASP A 35 0.72 -5.82 -17.80
CA ASP A 35 2.15 -5.95 -17.48
C ASP A 35 2.65 -4.91 -16.46
N SER A 36 1.76 -4.06 -15.94
CA SER A 36 2.10 -3.00 -14.99
C SER A 36 1.44 -3.19 -13.63
N PHE A 37 1.96 -2.51 -12.61
CA PHE A 37 1.36 -2.48 -11.28
C PHE A 37 0.88 -1.07 -10.93
N SER A 38 -0.16 -1.01 -10.11
CA SER A 38 -0.55 0.21 -9.42
C SER A 38 -0.62 -0.03 -7.92
N VAL A 39 -0.39 1.02 -7.15
CA VAL A 39 -0.54 1.00 -5.69
C VAL A 39 -1.51 2.10 -5.29
N GLU A 40 -2.58 1.71 -4.63
CA GLU A 40 -3.46 2.62 -3.90
C GLU A 40 -2.93 2.76 -2.46
N ILE A 41 -2.82 4.01 -1.99
CA ILE A 41 -2.24 4.34 -0.70
C ILE A 41 -3.32 4.99 0.16
N ASP A 42 -3.62 4.35 1.28
CA ASP A 42 -4.60 4.84 2.25
C ASP A 42 -4.05 4.82 3.67
N ILE A 43 -4.73 5.54 4.55
CA ILE A 43 -4.65 5.40 5.99
C ILE A 43 -5.98 4.82 6.44
N VAL A 44 -5.94 3.70 7.15
CA VAL A 44 -7.12 2.97 7.61
C VAL A 44 -7.14 2.87 9.13
N LEU A 45 -8.34 2.69 9.69
CA LEU A 45 -8.51 2.31 11.09
C LEU A 45 -8.09 0.85 11.29
N LYS A 46 -7.25 0.58 12.27
CA LYS A 46 -6.67 -0.74 12.50
C LYS A 46 -7.71 -1.84 12.76
N GLU A 47 -8.75 -1.50 13.51
CA GLU A 47 -9.80 -2.45 13.90
C GLU A 47 -10.78 -2.77 12.77
N SER A 48 -11.22 -1.75 12.02
CA SER A 48 -12.29 -1.91 11.02
C SER A 48 -11.78 -1.98 9.59
N LYS A 49 -10.49 -1.66 9.35
CA LYS A 49 -9.89 -1.44 8.03
C LYS A 49 -10.63 -0.40 7.18
N LYS A 50 -11.51 0.38 7.80
CA LYS A 50 -12.21 1.49 7.16
C LYS A 50 -11.19 2.56 6.77
N ILE A 51 -11.25 3.01 5.52
CA ILE A 51 -10.45 4.11 5.02
C ILE A 51 -10.78 5.36 5.83
N TRP A 52 -9.79 5.82 6.59
CA TRP A 52 -9.83 7.09 7.30
C TRP A 52 -9.43 8.21 6.36
N ARG A 53 -8.42 7.97 5.51
CA ARG A 53 -7.97 8.94 4.52
C ARG A 53 -7.30 8.28 3.33
N HIS A 54 -7.67 8.73 2.15
CA HIS A 54 -6.96 8.42 0.92
C HIS A 54 -5.74 9.33 0.77
N VAL A 55 -4.57 8.77 0.46
CA VAL A 55 -3.31 9.51 0.32
C VAL A 55 -3.00 9.78 -1.15
N ASP A 56 -2.91 8.73 -1.96
CA ASP A 56 -2.60 8.84 -3.39
C ASP A 56 -2.79 7.50 -4.12
N ILE A 57 -2.70 7.53 -5.45
CA ILE A 57 -2.59 6.33 -6.29
C ILE A 57 -1.39 6.48 -7.22
N LEU A 58 -0.48 5.51 -7.22
CA LEU A 58 0.63 5.46 -8.18
C LEU A 58 0.33 4.40 -9.24
N TYR A 59 0.41 4.80 -10.51
CA TYR A 59 0.22 3.92 -11.66
C TYR A 59 1.55 3.57 -12.33
N ASN A 60 1.51 2.60 -13.25
CA ASN A 60 2.63 2.22 -14.14
C ASN A 60 3.93 1.88 -13.40
N ARG A 61 3.83 1.13 -12.31
CA ARG A 61 4.99 0.59 -11.58
C ARG A 61 5.51 -0.64 -12.31
N GLU A 62 6.83 -0.77 -12.37
CA GLU A 62 7.51 -1.81 -13.16
C GLU A 62 7.42 -3.20 -12.53
N SER A 63 7.33 -3.24 -11.20
CA SER A 63 7.21 -4.48 -10.43
C SER A 63 6.35 -4.27 -9.19
N LYS A 64 5.97 -5.39 -8.56
CA LYS A 64 5.29 -5.41 -7.26
C LYS A 64 6.17 -4.74 -6.20
N GLU A 65 7.47 -5.04 -6.20
CA GLU A 65 8.45 -4.50 -5.26
C GLU A 65 8.58 -2.97 -5.42
N ASP A 66 8.70 -2.48 -6.66
CA ASP A 66 8.72 -1.03 -6.92
C ASP A 66 7.42 -0.37 -6.47
N ALA A 67 6.27 -0.99 -6.72
CA ALA A 67 4.99 -0.46 -6.25
C ALA A 67 4.92 -0.33 -4.72
N ILE A 68 5.46 -1.31 -3.98
CA ILE A 68 5.53 -1.27 -2.52
C ILE A 68 6.47 -0.17 -2.05
N ASP A 69 7.71 -0.13 -2.57
CA ASP A 69 8.74 0.84 -2.14
C ASP A 69 8.30 2.28 -2.40
N GLN A 70 7.75 2.55 -3.59
CA GLN A 70 7.22 3.87 -3.94
C GLN A 70 5.99 4.21 -3.10
N GLY A 71 5.13 3.23 -2.82
CA GLY A 71 3.96 3.38 -1.94
C GLY A 71 4.35 3.79 -0.51
N VAL A 72 5.30 3.08 0.10
CA VAL A 72 5.84 3.41 1.43
C VAL A 72 6.47 4.80 1.42
N SER A 73 7.33 5.10 0.44
CA SER A 73 7.98 6.40 0.31
C SER A 73 6.98 7.56 0.22
N ARG A 74 5.91 7.39 -0.58
CA ARG A 74 4.86 8.39 -0.73
C ARG A 74 4.05 8.58 0.56
N LEU A 75 3.70 7.49 1.25
CA LEU A 75 3.05 7.53 2.56
C LEU A 75 3.92 8.26 3.60
N SER A 76 5.21 7.93 3.69
CA SER A 76 6.14 8.60 4.61
C SER A 76 6.26 10.10 4.32
N LYS A 77 6.33 10.50 3.05
CA LYS A 77 6.35 11.91 2.65
C LYS A 77 5.07 12.62 3.04
N TYR A 78 3.91 12.00 2.81
CA TYR A 78 2.62 12.54 3.18
C TYR A 78 2.54 12.83 4.69
N LEU A 79 2.90 11.84 5.51
CA LEU A 79 2.88 11.95 6.98
C LEU A 79 3.88 12.98 7.51
N SER A 80 5.01 13.18 6.84
CA SER A 80 6.00 14.18 7.23
C SER A 80 5.49 15.61 7.03
N VAL A 81 4.69 15.85 5.99
CA VAL A 81 4.06 17.16 5.75
C VAL A 81 2.85 17.37 6.67
N PHE A 82 2.13 16.31 7.03
CA PHE A 82 0.93 16.37 7.88
C PHE A 82 1.20 16.59 9.37
N LYS A 83 2.46 16.76 9.80
CA LYS A 83 2.85 16.97 11.21
C LYS A 83 2.60 18.38 11.77
N HIS A 84 1.78 19.22 11.12
CA HIS A 84 1.47 20.59 11.57
C HIS A 84 0.00 20.80 11.85
#